data_AF-W8BJC5-F1
#
_entry.id   AF-W8BJC5-F1
#
_cell.length_a   1.000
_cell.length_b   1.000
_cell.length_c   1.000
_cell.angle_alpha   90.00
_cell.angle_beta   90.00
_cell.angle_gamma   90.00
#
_symmetry.space_group_name_H-M   'P 1'
#
loop_
_entity.id
_entity.type
_entity.pdbx_description
1 polymer ?
#
loop_
_entity_poly.entity_id
_entity_poly.type
_entity_poly.pdbx_seq_one_letter_code
_entity_poly.pdbx_strand_id
1 'polypeptide(L)'
;MTSAHDNSSTTSPNNSMHTKPLQLEDIPILNSENCKIKNRQHVEKIINEFIFGGHTRLQVVSDFDYTITKQRTSNGAPVPSSFGIFEECKSLPSNFVKAARELHDIYRPIEVDPHISNDEKAKAMIEWWTKSGENLMGFTFDLKEIDEIAKKYAYSVRDNTDELFRKLNELNIPVLVFSAGLGNCVNAMLRHAGLLYPNMNVISNFLQFKDDTMLNGFQKPIIHTFNKNEKLLKGTEYYDLVHTRDHIILMGDSLADSGMADGVPSSSHILKIGFLFHHAEEYIEQYMSTFDIVLIDDQTMNVPLALLKLITGNNTSRD
;
A
#
# COMPACT_ATOMS: atom_id res chain seq x y z
N MET A 1 -10.29 -2.83 -76.67
CA MET A 1 -10.75 -2.08 -75.49
C MET A 1 -10.07 -2.69 -74.28
N THR A 2 -9.27 -1.87 -73.57
CA THR A 2 -8.95 -1.90 -72.12
C THR A 2 -8.64 -3.25 -71.45
N SER A 3 -7.64 -3.41 -70.60
CA SER A 3 -6.47 -2.68 -70.10
C SER A 3 -5.91 -3.56 -68.98
N ALA A 4 -4.63 -3.42 -68.68
CA ALA A 4 -3.95 -4.04 -67.54
C ALA A 4 -4.69 -3.84 -66.20
N HIS A 5 -4.56 -4.79 -65.28
CA HIS A 5 -4.65 -4.49 -63.86
C HIS A 5 -3.46 -5.02 -63.08
N ASP A 6 -2.78 -4.04 -62.52
CA ASP A 6 -1.60 -4.04 -61.68
C ASP A 6 -1.82 -4.72 -60.33
N ASN A 7 -0.72 -5.27 -59.84
CA ASN A 7 -0.48 -5.59 -58.44
C ASN A 7 -0.70 -4.37 -57.55
N SER A 8 -1.48 -4.49 -56.48
CA SER A 8 -1.24 -3.72 -55.27
C SER A 8 -1.50 -4.58 -54.03
N SER A 9 -0.40 -5.15 -53.53
CA SER A 9 -0.26 -5.64 -52.17
C SER A 9 -0.44 -4.45 -51.21
N THR A 10 -1.57 -4.39 -50.53
CA THR A 10 -1.78 -3.48 -49.39
C THR A 10 -0.95 -3.98 -48.20
N THR A 11 0.31 -3.56 -48.15
CA THR A 11 1.10 -3.58 -46.93
C THR A 11 0.52 -2.55 -45.97
N SER A 12 -0.17 -3.01 -44.93
CA SER A 12 -0.49 -2.19 -43.76
C SER A 12 0.83 -1.65 -43.18
N PRO A 13 0.96 -0.33 -42.93
CA PRO A 13 2.15 0.19 -42.28
C PRO A 13 2.13 -0.30 -40.83
N ASN A 14 3.00 -1.25 -40.54
CA ASN A 14 3.35 -1.70 -39.21
C ASN A 14 4.05 -0.52 -38.52
N ASN A 15 3.27 0.36 -37.90
CA ASN A 15 3.77 1.52 -37.17
C ASN A 15 4.20 1.07 -35.77
N SER A 16 5.18 0.16 -35.69
CA SER A 16 5.94 -0.04 -34.46
C SER A 16 6.88 1.15 -34.32
N MET A 17 6.39 2.25 -33.76
CA MET A 17 7.27 3.26 -33.21
C MET A 17 8.13 2.57 -32.15
N HIS A 18 9.37 2.23 -32.51
CA HIS A 18 10.40 1.86 -31.56
C HIS A 18 10.74 3.11 -30.75
N THR A 19 9.90 3.40 -29.76
CA THR A 19 10.24 4.34 -28.71
C THR A 19 11.45 3.76 -27.99
N LYS A 20 12.56 4.51 -27.98
CA LYS A 20 13.76 4.15 -27.22
C LYS A 20 13.32 3.79 -25.79
N PRO A 21 13.79 2.67 -25.21
CA PRO A 21 13.44 2.31 -23.84
C PRO A 21 13.82 3.46 -22.91
N LEU A 22 12.91 3.77 -21.99
CA LEU A 22 13.09 4.82 -21.00
C LEU A 22 14.31 4.48 -20.14
N GLN A 23 15.15 5.49 -19.89
CA GLN A 23 16.28 5.37 -18.99
C GLN A 23 15.93 6.00 -17.63
N LEU A 24 16.37 5.41 -16.52
CA LEU A 24 16.09 5.98 -15.19
C LEU A 24 16.67 7.39 -14.99
N GLU A 25 17.76 7.72 -15.67
CA GLU A 25 18.35 9.07 -15.67
C GLU A 25 17.40 10.15 -16.21
N ASP A 26 16.45 9.75 -17.08
CA ASP A 26 15.45 10.64 -17.66
C ASP A 26 14.23 10.87 -16.75
N ILE A 27 14.20 10.24 -15.55
CA ILE A 27 13.14 10.42 -14.55
C ILE A 27 13.72 11.18 -13.35
N PRO A 28 13.65 12.53 -13.30
CA PRO A 28 14.35 13.33 -12.29
C PRO A 28 14.05 12.91 -10.84
N ILE A 29 12.79 12.55 -10.55
CA ILE A 29 12.39 12.18 -9.19
C ILE A 29 13.03 10.87 -8.69
N LEU A 30 13.43 9.97 -9.59
CA LEU A 30 14.15 8.74 -9.23
C LEU A 30 15.66 8.96 -9.05
N ASN A 31 16.12 10.19 -9.22
CA ASN A 31 17.51 10.62 -9.07
C ASN A 31 17.70 11.64 -7.93
N SER A 32 16.65 11.89 -7.15
CA SER A 32 16.74 12.74 -5.96
C SER A 32 17.58 12.09 -4.86
N GLU A 33 18.15 12.91 -3.97
CA GLU A 33 19.00 12.41 -2.88
C GLU A 33 18.28 11.45 -1.95
N ASN A 34 16.96 11.64 -1.76
CA ASN A 34 16.13 10.83 -0.90
C ASN A 34 15.61 9.54 -1.57
N CYS A 35 15.84 9.33 -2.87
CA CYS A 35 15.46 8.12 -3.60
C CYS A 35 16.69 7.20 -3.79
N LYS A 36 16.67 6.03 -3.16
CA LYS A 36 17.74 5.02 -3.26
C LYS A 36 17.26 3.81 -4.06
N ILE A 37 18.08 3.40 -5.03
CA ILE A 37 17.80 2.26 -5.91
C ILE A 37 19.07 1.41 -5.99
N LYS A 38 19.03 0.19 -5.45
CA LYS A 38 20.20 -0.71 -5.43
C LYS A 38 20.53 -1.25 -6.81
N ASN A 39 19.52 -1.75 -7.53
CA ASN A 39 19.68 -2.31 -8.87
C ASN A 39 18.92 -1.48 -9.91
N ARG A 40 19.56 -0.41 -10.39
CA ARG A 40 18.96 0.54 -11.34
C ARG A 40 18.52 -0.13 -12.65
N GLN A 41 19.31 -1.05 -13.19
CA GLN A 41 18.95 -1.77 -14.43
C GLN A 41 17.70 -2.63 -14.26
N HIS A 42 17.54 -3.27 -13.09
CA HIS A 42 16.33 -4.04 -12.79
C HIS A 42 15.08 -3.15 -12.72
N VAL A 43 15.17 -2.03 -12.01
CA VAL A 43 14.06 -1.07 -11.90
C VAL A 43 13.71 -0.47 -13.26
N GLU A 44 14.71 -0.11 -14.06
CA GLU A 44 14.51 0.37 -15.42
C GLU A 44 13.76 -0.65 -16.28
N LYS A 45 14.16 -1.92 -16.20
CA LYS A 45 13.48 -3.00 -16.92
C LYS A 45 12.02 -3.11 -16.49
N ILE A 46 11.72 -3.14 -15.19
CA ILE A 46 10.34 -3.24 -14.69
C ILE A 46 9.49 -2.05 -15.15
N ILE A 47 10.02 -0.82 -15.06
CA ILE A 47 9.29 0.37 -15.50
C ILE A 47 8.99 0.32 -17.00
N ASN A 48 9.94 -0.12 -17.82
CA ASN A 48 9.69 -0.29 -19.27
C ASN A 48 8.64 -1.38 -19.55
N GLU A 49 8.64 -2.49 -18.81
CA GLU A 49 7.57 -3.51 -18.91
C GLU A 49 6.21 -2.91 -18.52
N PHE A 50 6.15 -2.12 -17.45
CA PHE A 50 4.92 -1.43 -17.03
C PHE A 50 4.40 -0.48 -18.11
N ILE A 51 5.28 0.33 -18.72
CA ILE A 51 4.94 1.23 -19.83
C ILE A 51 4.44 0.43 -21.03
N PHE A 52 5.16 -0.64 -21.42
CA PHE A 52 4.80 -1.48 -22.57
C PHE A 52 3.45 -2.19 -22.37
N GLY A 53 3.18 -2.72 -21.18
CA GLY A 53 1.91 -3.41 -20.90
C GLY A 53 0.74 -2.46 -20.60
N GLY A 54 1.02 -1.20 -20.24
CA GLY A 54 0.02 -0.18 -20.00
C GLY A 54 -0.81 -0.37 -18.72
N HIS A 55 -1.68 0.60 -18.46
CA HIS A 55 -2.45 0.68 -17.21
C HIS A 55 -3.50 -0.44 -17.03
N THR A 56 -3.94 -1.08 -18.12
CA THR A 56 -4.94 -2.16 -18.06
C THR A 56 -4.40 -3.43 -17.42
N ARG A 57 -3.07 -3.59 -17.32
CA ARG A 57 -2.40 -4.68 -16.61
C ARG A 57 -1.99 -4.31 -15.18
N LEU A 58 -2.08 -3.04 -14.83
CA LEU A 58 -1.62 -2.51 -13.55
C LEU A 58 -2.63 -2.78 -12.43
N GLN A 59 -2.12 -3.07 -11.24
CA GLN A 59 -2.79 -2.97 -9.94
C GLN A 59 -1.83 -2.36 -8.91
N VAL A 60 -2.40 -1.82 -7.82
CA VAL A 60 -1.64 -1.25 -6.71
C VAL A 60 -1.97 -1.99 -5.43
N VAL A 61 -0.94 -2.42 -4.70
CA VAL A 61 -1.07 -3.02 -3.37
C VAL A 61 -0.29 -2.15 -2.39
N SER A 62 -0.96 -1.61 -1.39
CA SER A 62 -0.36 -0.66 -0.44
C SER A 62 -0.67 -1.04 0.99
N ASP A 63 0.31 -0.91 1.87
CA ASP A 63 0.01 -0.73 3.29
C ASP A 63 -0.70 0.63 3.52
N PHE A 64 -1.27 0.83 4.70
CA PHE A 64 -1.94 2.05 5.10
C PHE A 64 -1.14 2.90 6.08
N ASP A 65 -0.78 2.33 7.24
CA ASP A 65 -0.21 3.08 8.35
C ASP A 65 1.22 3.45 8.00
N TYR A 66 1.57 4.73 8.02
CA TYR A 66 2.91 5.22 7.66
C TYR A 66 3.33 4.97 6.21
N THR A 67 2.44 4.43 5.37
CA THR A 67 2.58 4.30 3.90
C THR A 67 1.61 5.21 3.14
N ILE A 68 0.31 5.13 3.40
CA ILE A 68 -0.67 6.11 2.90
C ILE A 68 -0.71 7.31 3.86
N THR A 69 -0.77 7.04 5.16
CA THR A 69 -0.62 8.08 6.18
C THR A 69 0.84 8.50 6.30
N LYS A 70 1.08 9.77 6.61
CA LYS A 70 2.44 10.30 6.85
C LYS A 70 3.06 9.63 8.08
N GLN A 71 4.38 9.54 8.08
CA GLN A 71 5.15 9.13 9.28
C GLN A 71 5.22 10.27 10.31
N ARG A 72 5.16 11.51 9.82
CA ARG A 72 5.14 12.72 10.65
C ARG A 72 4.35 13.84 9.96
N THR A 73 3.76 14.71 10.76
CA THR A 73 3.16 15.95 10.28
C THR A 73 4.24 16.95 9.84
N SER A 74 3.82 18.04 9.18
CA SER A 74 4.72 19.11 8.74
C SER A 74 5.44 19.82 9.90
N ASN A 75 4.86 19.83 11.10
CA ASN A 75 5.48 20.35 12.32
C ASN A 75 6.29 19.29 13.10
N GLY A 76 6.48 18.09 12.54
CA GLY A 76 7.30 17.03 13.12
C GLY A 76 6.62 16.19 14.20
N ALA A 77 5.32 16.39 14.45
CA ALA A 77 4.57 15.53 15.37
C ALA A 77 4.32 14.15 14.74
N PRO A 78 4.31 13.07 15.54
CA PRO A 78 3.95 11.76 15.04
C PRO A 78 2.48 11.73 14.61
N VAL A 79 2.19 11.00 13.54
CA VAL A 79 0.83 10.64 13.15
C VAL A 79 0.50 9.33 13.86
N PRO A 80 -0.68 9.13 14.46
CA PRO A 80 -1.05 7.85 15.03
C PRO A 80 -1.29 6.80 13.93
N SER A 81 -1.00 5.54 14.23
CA SER A 81 -1.50 4.42 13.44
C SER A 81 -3.02 4.31 13.55
N SER A 82 -3.63 3.48 12.72
CA SER A 82 -5.06 3.14 12.80
C SER A 82 -5.49 2.64 14.19
N PHE A 83 -4.64 1.89 14.92
CA PHE A 83 -4.87 1.56 16.33
C PHE A 83 -4.69 2.75 17.26
N GLY A 84 -3.70 3.60 17.03
CA GLY A 84 -3.52 4.83 17.81
C GLY A 84 -4.75 5.75 17.71
N ILE A 85 -5.37 5.84 16.54
CA ILE A 85 -6.64 6.56 16.33
C ILE A 85 -7.76 5.93 17.17
N PHE A 86 -7.85 4.60 17.19
CA PHE A 86 -8.84 3.92 18.02
C PHE A 86 -8.62 4.20 19.51
N GLU A 87 -7.38 4.12 19.99
CA GLU A 87 -7.02 4.37 21.40
C GLU A 87 -7.31 5.78 21.90
N GLU A 88 -7.56 6.74 21.01
CA GLU A 88 -8.01 8.10 21.36
C GLU A 88 -9.52 8.21 21.63
N CYS A 89 -10.30 7.17 21.35
CA CYS A 89 -11.72 7.14 21.68
C CYS A 89 -11.89 7.17 23.21
N LYS A 90 -12.58 8.20 23.71
CA LYS A 90 -12.77 8.46 25.14
C LYS A 90 -13.69 7.47 25.81
N SER A 91 -14.56 6.80 25.06
CA SER A 91 -15.42 5.74 25.62
C SER A 91 -14.65 4.47 25.95
N LEU A 92 -13.40 4.32 25.48
CA LEU A 92 -12.61 3.15 25.77
C LEU A 92 -12.31 3.03 27.27
N PRO A 93 -12.51 1.83 27.86
CA PRO A 93 -12.17 1.60 29.25
C PRO A 93 -10.69 1.87 29.53
N SER A 94 -10.37 2.51 30.66
CA SER A 94 -8.99 2.85 31.01
C SER A 94 -8.08 1.61 31.17
N ASN A 95 -8.64 0.49 31.61
CA ASN A 95 -7.94 -0.80 31.68
C ASN A 95 -7.61 -1.34 30.28
N PHE A 96 -8.50 -1.17 29.30
CA PHE A 96 -8.22 -1.55 27.91
C PHE A 96 -7.03 -0.76 27.36
N VAL A 97 -7.06 0.57 27.47
CA VAL A 97 -6.00 1.45 26.96
C VAL A 97 -4.66 1.16 27.63
N LYS A 98 -4.67 0.89 28.95
CA LYS A 98 -3.46 0.52 29.68
C LYS A 98 -2.88 -0.80 29.16
N ALA A 99 -3.70 -1.83 29.01
CA ALA A 99 -3.26 -3.13 28.51
C ALA A 99 -2.77 -3.07 27.06
N ALA A 100 -3.42 -2.28 26.19
CA ALA A 100 -2.99 -2.07 24.81
C ALA A 100 -1.57 -1.46 24.74
N ARG A 101 -1.29 -0.45 25.58
CA ARG A 101 0.05 0.15 25.71
C ARG A 101 1.08 -0.82 26.24
N GLU A 102 0.75 -1.58 27.29
CA GLU A 102 1.66 -2.60 27.85
C GLU A 102 2.02 -3.67 26.79
N LEU A 103 1.05 -4.09 25.97
CA LEU A 103 1.31 -5.00 24.84
C LEU A 103 2.20 -4.33 23.78
N HIS A 104 1.91 -3.09 23.38
CA HIS A 104 2.71 -2.36 22.41
C HIS A 104 4.17 -2.23 22.85
N ASP A 105 4.42 -1.86 24.10
CA ASP A 105 5.78 -1.68 24.65
C ASP A 105 6.59 -2.98 24.65
N ILE A 106 5.93 -4.14 24.73
CA ILE A 106 6.57 -5.46 24.64
C ILE A 106 6.84 -5.85 23.19
N TYR A 107 5.83 -5.75 22.32
CA TYR A 107 5.86 -6.40 21.01
C TYR A 107 6.35 -5.51 19.87
N ARG A 108 6.16 -4.19 19.95
CA ARG A 108 6.63 -3.27 18.90
C ARG A 108 8.15 -3.31 18.72
N PRO A 109 8.98 -3.32 19.79
CA PRO A 109 10.43 -3.48 19.62
C PRO A 109 10.79 -4.77 18.88
N ILE A 110 10.10 -5.87 19.16
CA ILE A 110 10.33 -7.17 18.50
C ILE A 110 9.97 -7.11 17.01
N GLU A 111 8.84 -6.47 16.68
CA GLU A 111 8.36 -6.34 15.30
C GLU A 111 9.37 -5.64 14.40
N VAL A 112 9.95 -4.54 14.87
CA VAL A 112 10.82 -3.67 14.07
C VAL A 112 12.29 -4.09 14.10
N ASP A 113 12.74 -4.85 15.10
CA ASP A 113 14.14 -5.19 15.28
C ASP A 113 14.68 -6.01 14.09
N PRO A 114 15.58 -5.47 13.27
CA PRO A 114 16.08 -6.16 12.09
C PRO A 114 16.95 -7.39 12.39
N HIS A 115 17.38 -7.58 13.63
CA HIS A 115 18.23 -8.67 14.07
C HIS A 115 17.45 -9.90 14.55
N ILE A 116 16.13 -9.76 14.76
CA ILE A 116 15.25 -10.88 15.10
C ILE A 116 14.76 -11.56 13.81
N SER A 117 14.77 -12.89 13.80
CA SER A 117 14.35 -13.65 12.61
C SER A 117 12.85 -13.49 12.32
N ASN A 118 12.46 -13.56 11.04
CA ASN A 118 11.06 -13.47 10.64
C ASN A 118 10.17 -14.53 11.32
N ASP A 119 10.70 -15.73 11.59
CA ASP A 119 9.97 -16.80 12.27
C ASP A 119 9.68 -16.45 13.75
N GLU A 120 10.64 -15.84 14.45
CA GLU A 120 10.46 -15.38 15.82
C GLU A 120 9.51 -14.19 15.88
N LYS A 121 9.65 -13.24 14.95
CA LYS A 121 8.72 -12.11 14.83
C LYS A 121 7.30 -12.58 14.55
N ALA A 122 7.11 -13.54 13.64
CA ALA A 122 5.80 -14.09 13.32
C ALA A 122 5.11 -14.68 14.57
N LYS A 123 5.83 -15.45 15.39
CA LYS A 123 5.32 -15.99 16.66
C LYS A 123 4.94 -14.88 17.64
N ALA A 124 5.79 -13.88 17.79
CA ALA A 124 5.53 -12.74 18.66
C ALA A 124 4.30 -11.93 18.21
N MET A 125 4.16 -11.70 16.90
CA MET A 125 2.98 -11.02 16.36
C MET A 125 1.70 -11.84 16.57
N ILE A 126 1.72 -13.15 16.36
CA ILE A 126 0.56 -14.01 16.66
C ILE A 126 0.13 -13.85 18.13
N GLU A 127 1.09 -13.85 19.06
CA GLU A 127 0.81 -13.66 20.48
C GLU A 127 0.26 -12.26 20.78
N TRP A 128 0.88 -11.21 20.23
CA TRP A 128 0.42 -9.83 20.39
C TRP A 128 -1.01 -9.66 19.91
N TRP A 129 -1.32 -10.16 18.72
CA TRP A 129 -2.63 -10.05 18.12
C TRP A 129 -3.70 -10.87 18.84
N THR A 130 -3.33 -12.04 19.36
CA THR A 130 -4.23 -12.86 20.20
C THR A 130 -4.60 -12.09 21.47
N LYS A 131 -3.59 -11.58 22.20
CA LYS A 131 -3.82 -10.80 23.43
C LYS A 131 -4.57 -9.50 23.18
N SER A 132 -4.30 -8.83 22.06
CA SER A 132 -5.01 -7.60 21.67
C SER A 132 -6.49 -7.89 21.37
N GLY A 133 -6.78 -9.00 20.68
CA GLY A 133 -8.14 -9.46 20.44
C GLY A 133 -8.90 -9.83 21.71
N GLU A 134 -8.24 -10.47 22.67
CA GLU A 134 -8.80 -10.76 24.00
C GLU A 134 -9.08 -9.48 24.81
N ASN A 135 -8.17 -8.49 24.74
CA ASN A 135 -8.33 -7.20 25.40
C ASN A 135 -9.54 -6.42 24.86
N LEU A 136 -9.91 -6.63 23.59
CA LEU A 136 -11.08 -6.03 22.92
C LEU A 136 -12.42 -6.71 23.27
N MET A 137 -12.51 -7.52 24.32
CA MET A 137 -13.74 -8.21 24.69
C MET A 137 -14.42 -7.60 25.92
N GLY A 138 -15.75 -7.63 25.96
CA GLY A 138 -16.52 -7.44 27.19
C GLY A 138 -16.85 -6.00 27.56
N PHE A 139 -16.78 -5.07 26.60
CA PHE A 139 -17.28 -3.71 26.75
C PHE A 139 -18.00 -3.23 25.49
N THR A 140 -18.92 -2.29 25.66
CA THR A 140 -19.67 -1.69 24.56
C THR A 140 -18.87 -0.56 23.90
N PHE A 141 -19.00 -0.41 22.58
CA PHE A 141 -18.35 0.64 21.82
C PHE A 141 -19.24 1.13 20.66
N ASP A 142 -19.32 2.44 20.45
CA ASP A 142 -20.02 3.03 19.30
C ASP A 142 -19.03 3.38 18.20
N LEU A 143 -19.17 2.74 17.04
CA LEU A 143 -18.32 2.99 15.86
C LEU A 143 -18.32 4.45 15.39
N LYS A 144 -19.34 5.24 15.71
CA LYS A 144 -19.37 6.68 15.38
C LYS A 144 -18.24 7.45 16.05
N GLU A 145 -17.73 6.99 17.19
CA GLU A 145 -16.60 7.66 17.84
C GLU A 145 -15.32 7.55 16.99
N ILE A 146 -15.12 6.42 16.30
CA ILE A 146 -14.02 6.27 15.34
C ILE A 146 -14.12 7.34 14.25
N ASP A 147 -15.32 7.62 13.73
CA ASP A 147 -15.51 8.66 12.70
C ASP A 147 -15.10 10.05 13.21
N GLU A 148 -15.48 10.40 14.44
CA GLU A 148 -15.13 11.69 15.05
C GLU A 148 -13.62 11.86 15.24
N ILE A 149 -12.92 10.80 15.65
CA ILE A 149 -11.46 10.84 15.80
C ILE A 149 -10.77 10.81 14.43
N ALA A 150 -11.14 9.88 13.54
CA ALA A 150 -10.54 9.73 12.21
C ALA A 150 -10.64 11.03 11.39
N LYS A 151 -11.76 11.75 11.49
CA LYS A 151 -11.92 13.06 10.82
C LYS A 151 -10.82 14.06 11.20
N LYS A 152 -10.29 14.01 12.43
CA LYS A 152 -9.20 14.89 12.87
C LYS A 152 -7.89 14.56 12.18
N TYR A 153 -7.68 13.31 11.78
CA TYR A 153 -6.44 12.85 11.15
C TYR A 153 -6.55 12.73 9.64
N ALA A 154 -7.73 12.91 9.03
CA ALA A 154 -7.91 12.79 7.58
C ALA A 154 -6.95 13.65 6.73
N TYR A 155 -6.41 14.75 7.28
CA TYR A 155 -5.42 15.60 6.61
C TYR A 155 -4.00 15.00 6.59
N SER A 156 -3.72 13.95 7.39
CA SER A 156 -2.38 13.42 7.61
C SER A 156 -1.97 12.33 6.63
N VAL A 157 -2.59 12.29 5.45
CA VAL A 157 -2.15 11.44 4.32
C VAL A 157 -0.94 12.06 3.62
N ARG A 158 -0.10 11.24 2.97
CA ARG A 158 1.04 11.74 2.19
C ARG A 158 0.59 12.73 1.13
N ASP A 159 1.41 13.72 0.83
CA ASP A 159 1.08 14.73 -0.17
C ASP A 159 0.87 14.08 -1.55
N ASN A 160 -0.12 14.57 -2.30
CA ASN A 160 -0.57 14.05 -3.61
C ASN A 160 -1.18 12.64 -3.59
N THR A 161 -1.56 12.12 -2.43
CA THR A 161 -2.35 10.88 -2.33
C THR A 161 -3.71 11.01 -3.03
N ASP A 162 -4.34 12.17 -2.92
CA ASP A 162 -5.60 12.50 -3.59
C ASP A 162 -5.48 12.47 -5.12
N GLU A 163 -4.42 13.07 -5.68
CA GLU A 163 -4.17 13.03 -7.12
C GLU A 163 -3.91 11.59 -7.60
N LEU A 164 -3.08 10.84 -6.88
CA LEU A 164 -2.76 9.45 -7.21
C LEU A 164 -4.02 8.60 -7.24
N PHE A 165 -4.81 8.58 -6.16
CA PHE A 165 -5.96 7.70 -6.05
C PHE A 165 -7.11 8.10 -6.97
N ARG A 166 -7.30 9.40 -7.21
CA ARG A 166 -8.23 9.88 -8.23
C ARG A 166 -7.87 9.33 -9.61
N LYS A 167 -6.60 9.44 -10.03
CA LYS A 167 -6.13 8.94 -11.33
C LYS A 167 -6.24 7.42 -11.44
N LEU A 168 -5.90 6.68 -10.39
CA LEU A 168 -6.07 5.23 -10.35
C LEU A 168 -7.55 4.84 -10.57
N ASN A 169 -8.47 5.57 -9.94
CA ASN A 169 -9.90 5.37 -10.11
C ASN A 169 -10.39 5.73 -11.53
N GLU A 170 -9.99 6.89 -12.07
CA GLU A 170 -10.33 7.31 -13.43
C GLU A 170 -9.90 6.28 -14.50
N LEU A 171 -8.78 5.58 -14.26
CA LEU A 171 -8.22 4.56 -15.13
C LEU A 171 -8.69 3.13 -14.79
N ASN A 172 -9.57 2.99 -13.80
CA ASN A 172 -10.10 1.73 -13.29
C ASN A 172 -8.99 0.72 -12.95
N ILE A 173 -7.92 1.21 -12.30
CA ILE A 173 -6.80 0.42 -11.79
C ILE A 173 -7.16 -0.06 -10.38
N PRO A 174 -7.23 -1.38 -10.11
CA PRO A 174 -7.54 -1.89 -8.79
C PRO A 174 -6.51 -1.43 -7.75
N VAL A 175 -7.00 -1.02 -6.58
CA VAL A 175 -6.19 -0.66 -5.42
C VAL A 175 -6.56 -1.56 -4.26
N LEU A 176 -5.60 -2.29 -3.71
CA LEU A 176 -5.74 -2.97 -2.44
C LEU A 176 -4.98 -2.20 -1.37
N VAL A 177 -5.71 -1.77 -0.34
CA VAL A 177 -5.13 -1.37 0.93
C VAL A 177 -5.06 -2.60 1.81
N PHE A 178 -3.86 -3.16 2.00
CA PHE A 178 -3.62 -4.37 2.76
C PHE A 178 -2.93 -4.03 4.09
N SER A 179 -3.74 -3.72 5.09
CA SER A 179 -3.27 -3.15 6.36
C SER A 179 -3.35 -4.17 7.49
N ALA A 180 -2.27 -4.32 8.26
CA ALA A 180 -2.32 -5.01 9.54
C ALA A 180 -2.96 -4.14 10.64
N GLY A 181 -3.37 -2.92 10.32
CA GLY A 181 -4.03 -1.99 11.22
C GLY A 181 -5.46 -2.38 11.60
N LEU A 182 -6.20 -1.41 12.15
CA LEU A 182 -7.63 -1.53 12.46
C LEU A 182 -8.47 -1.02 11.29
N GLY A 183 -9.06 -1.95 10.53
CA GLY A 183 -9.82 -1.69 9.32
C GLY A 183 -10.97 -0.69 9.49
N ASN A 184 -11.61 -0.65 10.67
CA ASN A 184 -12.64 0.35 10.97
C ASN A 184 -12.08 1.79 10.89
N CYS A 185 -10.90 2.02 11.48
CA CYS A 185 -10.20 3.31 11.43
C CYS A 185 -9.63 3.59 10.04
N VAL A 186 -9.07 2.58 9.35
CA VAL A 186 -8.61 2.71 7.95
C VAL A 186 -9.74 3.20 7.05
N ASN A 187 -10.90 2.54 7.11
CA ASN A 187 -12.07 2.93 6.31
C ASN A 187 -12.60 4.31 6.66
N ALA A 188 -12.67 4.65 7.95
CA ALA A 188 -13.11 5.98 8.39
C ALA A 188 -12.16 7.08 7.89
N MET A 189 -10.85 6.86 8.00
CA MET A 189 -9.82 7.77 7.52
C MET A 189 -9.88 7.98 6.01
N LEU A 190 -9.90 6.89 5.23
CA LEU A 190 -10.00 6.96 3.77
C LEU A 190 -11.28 7.67 3.33
N ARG A 191 -12.41 7.42 4.00
CA ARG A 191 -13.68 8.10 3.73
C ARG A 191 -13.59 9.60 4.03
N HIS A 192 -13.08 9.99 5.20
CA HIS A 192 -12.98 11.40 5.58
C HIS A 192 -11.93 12.17 4.77
N ALA A 193 -10.91 11.50 4.26
CA ALA A 193 -9.93 12.08 3.34
C ALA A 193 -10.43 12.17 1.89
N GLY A 194 -11.63 11.64 1.58
CA GLY A 194 -12.15 11.62 0.21
C GLY A 194 -11.40 10.67 -0.73
N LEU A 195 -10.78 9.63 -0.17
CA LEU A 195 -9.88 8.70 -0.86
C LEU A 195 -10.49 7.32 -1.13
N LEU A 196 -11.64 7.01 -0.51
CA LEU A 196 -12.30 5.72 -0.65
C LEU A 196 -13.08 5.63 -1.98
N TYR A 197 -12.36 5.41 -3.07
CA TYR A 197 -12.91 5.27 -4.43
C TYR A 197 -13.44 3.85 -4.70
N PRO A 198 -14.36 3.67 -5.67
CA PRO A 198 -14.94 2.36 -6.00
C PRO A 198 -13.94 1.28 -6.45
N ASN A 199 -12.79 1.66 -7.00
CA ASN A 199 -11.72 0.74 -7.40
C ASN A 199 -10.85 0.26 -6.22
N MET A 200 -11.12 0.73 -4.99
CA MET A 200 -10.34 0.42 -3.80
C MET A 200 -11.01 -0.67 -2.96
N ASN A 201 -10.22 -1.66 -2.56
CA ASN A 201 -10.58 -2.68 -1.58
C ASN A 201 -9.69 -2.54 -0.35
N VAL A 202 -10.26 -2.75 0.84
CA VAL A 202 -9.53 -2.68 2.11
C VAL A 202 -9.60 -4.04 2.78
N ILE A 203 -8.44 -4.66 2.99
CA ILE A 203 -8.28 -5.91 3.74
C ILE A 203 -7.47 -5.59 4.99
N SER A 204 -8.08 -5.76 6.16
CA SER A 204 -7.52 -5.38 7.45
C SER A 204 -8.22 -6.07 8.61
N ASN A 205 -7.79 -5.83 9.85
CA ASN A 205 -8.44 -6.37 11.04
C ASN A 205 -9.66 -5.52 11.39
N PHE A 206 -10.86 -6.08 11.32
CA PHE A 206 -12.08 -5.38 11.69
C PHE A 206 -12.56 -5.78 13.08
N LEU A 207 -13.11 -4.83 13.83
CA LEU A 207 -13.77 -5.09 15.10
C LEU A 207 -14.92 -6.09 14.89
N GLN A 208 -14.97 -7.11 15.74
CA GLN A 208 -16.08 -8.04 15.83
C GLN A 208 -16.98 -7.61 16.99
N PHE A 209 -18.27 -7.52 16.72
CA PHE A 209 -19.27 -7.28 17.74
C PHE A 209 -20.14 -8.53 17.93
N LYS A 210 -20.53 -8.80 19.18
CA LYS A 210 -21.45 -9.89 19.54
C LYS A 210 -22.90 -9.51 19.25
N ASP A 211 -23.23 -8.24 19.44
CA ASP A 211 -24.48 -7.56 19.11
C ASP A 211 -24.13 -6.21 18.46
N ASP A 212 -25.05 -5.25 18.36
CA ASP A 212 -24.75 -3.97 17.70
C ASP A 212 -23.75 -3.08 18.46
N THR A 213 -23.38 -3.43 19.71
CA THR A 213 -22.59 -2.55 20.58
C THR A 213 -21.46 -3.25 21.34
N MET A 214 -21.62 -4.52 21.71
CA MET A 214 -20.67 -5.24 22.56
C MET A 214 -19.50 -5.79 21.74
N LEU A 215 -18.28 -5.32 22.01
CA LEU A 215 -17.08 -5.83 21.36
C LEU A 215 -16.73 -7.26 21.79
N ASN A 216 -16.26 -8.03 20.82
CA ASN A 216 -15.93 -9.44 20.93
C ASN A 216 -14.66 -9.77 20.13
N GLY A 217 -13.64 -8.91 20.21
CA GLY A 217 -12.35 -9.10 19.54
C GLY A 217 -12.34 -8.68 18.07
N PHE A 218 -11.57 -9.38 17.24
CA PHE A 218 -11.42 -9.13 15.81
C PHE A 218 -12.15 -10.16 14.95
N GLN A 219 -12.64 -9.73 13.79
CA GLN A 219 -13.12 -10.62 12.74
C GLN A 219 -11.94 -11.46 12.22
N LYS A 220 -12.23 -12.72 11.89
CA LYS A 220 -11.22 -13.66 11.35
C LYS A 220 -11.20 -13.61 9.82
N PRO A 221 -10.05 -13.90 9.17
CA PRO A 221 -8.74 -14.18 9.78
C PRO A 221 -8.06 -12.90 10.31
N ILE A 222 -7.23 -13.06 11.34
CA ILE A 222 -6.38 -11.97 11.84
C ILE A 222 -5.23 -11.76 10.86
N ILE A 223 -4.99 -10.50 10.50
CA ILE A 223 -3.91 -10.04 9.64
C ILE A 223 -2.85 -9.41 10.53
N HIS A 224 -1.61 -9.85 10.38
CA HIS A 224 -0.46 -9.27 11.05
C HIS A 224 0.66 -9.06 10.05
N THR A 225 1.66 -8.27 10.44
CA THR A 225 2.76 -7.80 9.59
C THR A 225 3.41 -8.92 8.76
N PHE A 226 3.59 -10.12 9.32
CA PHE A 226 4.20 -11.28 8.65
C PHE A 226 3.26 -12.27 7.93
N ASN A 227 1.95 -12.06 7.86
CA ASN A 227 1.04 -12.95 7.13
C ASN A 227 0.31 -12.30 5.95
N LYS A 228 0.57 -11.02 5.65
CA LYS A 228 0.05 -10.32 4.49
C LYS A 228 0.61 -10.91 3.20
N ASN A 229 -0.08 -11.86 2.58
CA ASN A 229 0.31 -12.45 1.30
C ASN A 229 -0.92 -12.90 0.50
N GLU A 230 -0.71 -13.35 -0.74
CA GLU A 230 -1.77 -13.72 -1.70
C GLU A 230 -2.71 -14.82 -1.17
N LYS A 231 -2.29 -15.64 -0.20
CA LYS A 231 -3.16 -16.67 0.40
C LYS A 231 -4.37 -16.07 1.11
N LEU A 232 -4.23 -14.86 1.67
CA LEU A 232 -5.35 -14.14 2.30
C LEU A 232 -6.30 -13.50 1.29
N LEU A 233 -5.87 -13.37 0.03
CA LEU A 233 -6.71 -12.84 -1.05
C LEU A 233 -7.58 -13.93 -1.68
N LYS A 234 -7.17 -15.20 -1.61
CA LYS A 234 -7.91 -16.31 -2.22
C LYS A 234 -9.32 -16.41 -1.66
N GLY A 235 -10.31 -16.37 -2.56
CA GLY A 235 -11.73 -16.40 -2.21
C GLY A 235 -12.33 -15.04 -1.83
N THR A 236 -11.57 -13.95 -1.95
CA THR A 236 -12.09 -12.58 -1.84
C THR A 236 -12.53 -12.06 -3.21
N GLU A 237 -13.49 -11.13 -3.26
CA GLU A 237 -13.89 -10.44 -4.50
C GLU A 237 -12.70 -9.73 -5.17
N TYR A 238 -11.72 -9.29 -4.40
CA TYR A 238 -10.51 -8.65 -4.93
C TYR A 238 -9.69 -9.59 -5.82
N TYR A 239 -9.60 -10.89 -5.48
CA TYR A 239 -8.86 -11.86 -6.29
C TYR A 239 -9.39 -11.95 -7.72
N ASP A 240 -10.72 -11.97 -7.86
CA ASP A 240 -11.39 -12.03 -9.17
C ASP A 240 -11.19 -10.73 -9.96
N LEU A 241 -11.02 -9.58 -9.31
CA LEU A 241 -10.73 -8.30 -9.96
C LEU A 241 -9.32 -8.24 -10.56
N VAL A 242 -8.36 -8.97 -9.99
CA VAL A 242 -6.93 -8.76 -10.30
C VAL A 242 -6.21 -9.95 -10.94
N HIS A 243 -6.90 -11.07 -11.19
CA HIS A 243 -6.27 -12.24 -11.82
C HIS A 243 -5.67 -11.97 -13.22
N THR A 244 -6.07 -10.89 -13.89
CA THR A 244 -5.51 -10.43 -15.18
C THR A 244 -4.51 -9.27 -15.05
N ARG A 245 -4.27 -8.77 -13.83
CA ARG A 245 -3.41 -7.61 -13.56
C ARG A 245 -2.05 -8.08 -13.06
N ASP A 246 -1.14 -8.36 -13.97
CA ASP A 246 0.17 -8.92 -13.66
C ASP A 246 1.28 -7.87 -13.53
N HIS A 247 0.94 -6.58 -13.56
CA HIS A 247 1.84 -5.49 -13.19
C HIS A 247 1.43 -4.92 -11.83
N ILE A 248 2.33 -4.95 -10.85
CA ILE A 248 2.00 -4.59 -9.46
C ILE A 248 2.97 -3.52 -8.96
N ILE A 249 2.44 -2.36 -8.59
CA ILE A 249 3.15 -1.43 -7.71
C ILE A 249 2.82 -1.81 -6.28
N LEU A 250 3.82 -2.25 -5.53
CA LEU A 250 3.72 -2.56 -4.11
C LEU A 250 4.32 -1.41 -3.30
N MET A 251 3.59 -0.93 -2.29
CA MET A 251 4.03 0.16 -1.41
C MET A 251 3.93 -0.26 0.06
N GLY A 252 4.97 0.00 0.84
CA GLY A 252 4.99 -0.27 2.28
C GLY A 252 6.10 0.49 3.00
N ASP A 253 6.01 0.60 4.32
CA ASP A 253 7.01 1.24 5.17
C ASP A 253 7.78 0.23 6.02
N SER A 254 7.30 -1.01 6.16
CA SER A 254 7.99 -2.08 6.88
C SER A 254 8.63 -3.10 5.93
N LEU A 255 9.72 -3.75 6.36
CA LEU A 255 10.34 -4.83 5.57
C LEU A 255 9.36 -5.96 5.23
N ALA A 256 8.39 -6.24 6.10
CA ALA A 256 7.43 -7.32 5.91
C ALA A 256 6.39 -7.02 4.81
N ASP A 257 6.11 -5.74 4.54
CA ASP A 257 5.17 -5.35 3.48
C ASP A 257 5.66 -5.76 2.09
N SER A 258 6.97 -5.98 1.92
CA SER A 258 7.54 -6.54 0.69
C SER A 258 6.96 -7.92 0.33
N GLY A 259 6.39 -8.64 1.31
CA GLY A 259 5.72 -9.94 1.15
C GLY A 259 4.25 -9.85 0.74
N MET A 260 3.65 -8.65 0.63
CA MET A 260 2.23 -8.51 0.22
C MET A 260 1.93 -9.07 -1.17
N ALA A 261 2.95 -9.15 -2.04
CA ALA A 261 2.86 -9.79 -3.35
C ALA A 261 3.38 -11.24 -3.37
N ASP A 262 3.71 -11.83 -2.23
CA ASP A 262 4.13 -13.24 -2.17
C ASP A 262 2.96 -14.14 -2.55
N GLY A 263 3.21 -15.08 -3.48
CA GLY A 263 2.20 -15.96 -4.05
C GLY A 263 1.61 -15.46 -5.39
N VAL A 264 1.93 -14.23 -5.80
CA VAL A 264 1.65 -13.75 -7.16
C VAL A 264 2.43 -14.61 -8.18
N PRO A 265 1.84 -14.96 -9.35
CA PRO A 265 2.52 -15.75 -10.37
C PRO A 265 3.86 -15.14 -10.79
N SER A 266 4.89 -15.97 -10.99
CA SER A 266 6.24 -15.52 -11.39
C SER A 266 6.31 -14.84 -12.75
N SER A 267 5.25 -14.95 -13.56
CA SER A 267 5.09 -14.20 -14.81
C SER A 267 4.78 -12.71 -14.60
N SER A 268 4.47 -12.30 -13.37
CA SER A 268 4.10 -10.94 -13.04
C SER A 268 5.34 -10.05 -12.88
N HIS A 269 5.18 -8.77 -13.16
CA HIS A 269 6.17 -7.74 -12.93
C HIS A 269 5.77 -6.96 -11.67
N ILE A 270 6.63 -6.95 -10.66
CA ILE A 270 6.34 -6.31 -9.37
C ILE A 270 7.43 -5.26 -9.13
N LEU A 271 7.02 -4.03 -8.83
CA LEU A 271 7.91 -2.96 -8.39
C LEU A 271 7.61 -2.63 -6.94
N LYS A 272 8.57 -2.84 -6.06
CA LYS A 272 8.44 -2.64 -4.61
C LYS A 272 9.02 -1.29 -4.19
N ILE A 273 8.18 -0.43 -3.60
CA ILE A 273 8.54 0.89 -3.10
C ILE A 273 8.45 0.88 -1.58
N GLY A 274 9.59 1.11 -0.91
CA GLY A 274 9.73 1.14 0.53
C GLY A 274 9.86 2.57 1.07
N PHE A 275 9.04 2.96 2.05
CA PHE A 275 9.14 4.25 2.73
C PHE A 275 9.93 4.13 4.03
N LEU A 276 11.16 4.64 4.07
CA LEU A 276 12.05 4.54 5.23
C LEU A 276 12.15 5.88 5.96
N PHE A 277 11.85 5.90 7.26
CA PHE A 277 11.96 7.10 8.08
C PHE A 277 12.67 6.84 9.41
N HIS A 278 12.14 5.90 10.20
CA HIS A 278 12.75 5.55 11.47
C HIS A 278 14.07 4.79 11.27
N HIS A 279 15.12 5.18 12.00
CA HIS A 279 16.43 4.54 11.99
C HIS A 279 17.00 4.36 10.57
N ALA A 280 16.81 5.36 9.70
CA ALA A 280 17.15 5.26 8.28
C ALA A 280 18.62 4.86 8.03
N GLU A 281 19.56 5.43 8.77
CA GLU A 281 20.99 5.08 8.65
C GLU A 281 21.28 3.61 9.00
N GLU A 282 20.56 3.07 9.97
CA GLU A 282 20.74 1.68 10.44
C GLU A 282 20.09 0.68 9.49
N TYR A 283 18.92 1.02 8.94
CA TYR A 283 18.08 0.07 8.20
C TYR A 283 18.22 0.16 6.68
N ILE A 284 18.90 1.19 6.15
CA ILE A 284 18.95 1.43 4.69
C ILE A 284 19.45 0.23 3.89
N GLU A 285 20.47 -0.48 4.34
CA GLU A 285 21.03 -1.64 3.63
C GLU A 285 20.00 -2.79 3.48
N GLN A 286 19.18 -3.00 4.51
CA GLN A 286 18.15 -4.04 4.50
C GLN A 286 16.98 -3.63 3.62
N TYR A 287 16.56 -2.36 3.69
CA TYR A 287 15.51 -1.82 2.81
C TYR A 287 15.95 -1.87 1.35
N MET A 288 17.17 -1.46 1.02
CA MET A 288 17.71 -1.51 -0.35
C MET A 288 17.90 -2.94 -0.87
N SER A 289 17.97 -3.93 0.01
CA SER A 289 18.03 -5.35 -0.36
C SER A 289 16.64 -5.98 -0.51
N THR A 290 15.59 -5.32 0.00
CA THR A 290 14.22 -5.84 0.08
C THR A 290 13.29 -5.14 -0.92
N PHE A 291 13.46 -3.84 -1.11
CA PHE A 291 12.69 -2.99 -2.00
C PHE A 291 13.52 -2.55 -3.20
N ASP A 292 12.86 -2.35 -4.33
CA ASP A 292 13.47 -1.89 -5.58
C ASP A 292 13.80 -0.39 -5.50
N ILE A 293 12.88 0.38 -4.92
CA ILE A 293 12.99 1.81 -4.68
C ILE A 293 12.79 2.06 -3.17
N VAL A 294 13.73 2.75 -2.53
CA VAL A 294 13.62 3.17 -1.12
C VAL A 294 13.55 4.69 -1.07
N LEU A 295 12.51 5.21 -0.43
CA LEU A 295 12.26 6.64 -0.25
C LEU A 295 12.54 7.02 1.19
N ILE A 296 13.61 7.77 1.42
CA ILE A 296 14.06 8.20 2.76
C ILE A 296 13.35 9.50 3.14
N ASP A 297 12.60 9.49 4.24
CA ASP A 297 11.86 10.66 4.76
C ASP A 297 11.00 11.38 3.69
N ASP A 298 10.41 10.61 2.77
CA ASP A 298 9.50 11.11 1.76
C ASP A 298 8.05 11.07 2.28
N GLN A 299 7.47 12.25 2.53
CA GLN A 299 6.09 12.41 2.99
C GLN A 299 5.10 12.62 1.82
N THR A 300 5.46 12.20 0.61
CA THR A 300 4.70 12.40 -0.63
C THR A 300 4.46 11.10 -1.39
N MET A 301 3.47 11.12 -2.29
CA MET A 301 3.20 10.07 -3.27
C MET A 301 3.76 10.40 -4.66
N ASN A 302 4.75 11.30 -4.74
CA ASN A 302 5.25 11.82 -6.01
C ASN A 302 5.90 10.75 -6.88
N VAL A 303 6.66 9.82 -6.29
CA VAL A 303 7.30 8.72 -7.04
C VAL A 303 6.25 7.77 -7.62
N PRO A 304 5.31 7.19 -6.84
CA PRO A 304 4.20 6.40 -7.39
C PRO A 304 3.39 7.13 -8.45
N LEU A 305 3.12 8.42 -8.25
CA LEU A 305 2.38 9.25 -9.19
C LEU A 305 3.15 9.49 -10.50
N ALA A 306 4.47 9.71 -10.43
CA ALA A 306 5.31 9.84 -11.61
C ALA A 306 5.34 8.54 -12.42
N LEU A 307 5.44 7.38 -11.74
CA LEU A 307 5.38 6.07 -12.39
C LEU A 307 4.03 5.87 -13.10
N LEU A 308 2.91 6.19 -12.43
CA LEU A 308 1.59 6.11 -13.05
C LEU A 308 1.50 6.97 -14.33
N LYS A 309 2.00 8.22 -14.27
CA LYS A 309 2.01 9.16 -15.41
C LYS A 309 2.82 8.61 -16.61
N LEU A 310 3.93 7.92 -16.34
CA LEU A 310 4.73 7.27 -17.38
C LEU A 310 3.97 6.09 -18.01
N ILE A 311 3.33 5.25 -17.19
CA ILE A 311 2.60 4.05 -17.64
C ILE A 311 1.41 4.41 -18.53
N THR A 312 0.72 5.50 -18.21
CA THR A 312 -0.50 5.91 -18.96
C THR A 312 -0.18 6.71 -20.21
N GLY A 313 1.09 7.09 -20.40
CA GLY A 313 1.49 8.17 -21.28
C GLY A 313 0.91 9.51 -20.82
N ASN A 314 1.48 10.63 -21.29
CA ASN A 314 0.91 11.97 -21.09
C ASN A 314 -0.39 12.18 -21.91
N ASN A 315 -1.33 11.23 -21.87
CA ASN A 315 -2.69 11.41 -22.37
C ASN A 315 -3.51 12.20 -21.33
N THR A 316 -3.06 13.40 -20.96
CA THR A 316 -4.02 14.47 -20.72
C THR A 316 -4.43 14.97 -22.08
N SER A 317 -5.49 14.38 -22.62
CA SER A 317 -6.26 14.95 -23.71
C SER A 317 -6.44 16.44 -23.42
N ARG A 318 -5.89 17.27 -24.30
CA ARG A 318 -6.35 18.63 -24.48
C ARG A 318 -7.76 18.50 -25.05
N ASP A 319 -8.76 18.64 -24.19
CA ASP A 319 -10.08 19.11 -24.59
C ASP A 319 -10.20 20.58 -24.20
#